data_AF-A0A7V9ZNM1-F1
#
_entry.id   AF-A0A7V9ZNM1-F1
#
_cell.length_a   1.000
_cell.length_b   1.000
_cell.length_c   1.000
_cell.angle_alpha   90.00
_cell.angle_beta   90.00
_cell.angle_gamma   90.00
#
_symmetry.space_group_name_H-M   'P 1'
#
loop_
_entity.id
_entity.type
_entity.pdbx_description
1 polymer ?
#
loop_
_entity_poly.entity_id
_entity_poly.type
_entity_poly.pdbx_seq_one_letter_code
_entity_poly.pdbx_strand_id
1 'polypeptide(L)'
;MKFPPVKDIPGIETSHFNINKLDKEMHELIRDVRFAVTHNYELSRRSRELVSSLDDLLNQHAYTHQSMRLLLRQAYRKSEYQIVADTASLAREQVEKIYQGVIISQGPHKWIRQYLRNGWQKDYERYLLELDEYGAIERYREHLYERYPAYLESGRKVKLHPNDSILVSDFAVKVVEHDWHNRKCAKPTPKPVWFKRKGSINNFLRVYFYFPTPWDVMTKVRNKELFIFLDRWYREYKRLSEYSHVLMGKIITQRVMRNKSMRSMEQAQIYGRKKAEEFILTSNIAAASLCTVIIPYLRDDYGSQRTLREYWEELCRGSLFAKSLWNLYAEKTLR
;
A
#
# COMPACT_ATOMS: atom_id res chain seq x y z
N MET A 1 17.19 23.75 2.11
CA MET A 1 15.81 23.45 1.65
C MET A 1 15.68 21.95 1.42
N LYS A 2 14.59 21.30 1.88
CA LYS A 2 14.45 19.82 1.85
C LYS A 2 13.99 19.26 0.49
N PHE A 3 13.40 20.09 -0.38
CA PHE A 3 13.09 19.76 -1.79
C PHE A 3 13.45 20.94 -2.69
N PRO A 4 14.03 20.70 -3.87
CA PRO A 4 14.30 21.76 -4.83
C PRO A 4 13.00 22.32 -5.42
N PRO A 5 12.94 23.62 -5.77
CA PRO A 5 11.82 24.17 -6.50
C PRO A 5 11.67 23.47 -7.86
N VAL A 6 10.43 23.22 -8.25
CA VAL A 6 10.11 22.59 -9.53
C VAL A 6 9.99 23.67 -10.58
N LYS A 7 10.68 23.52 -11.72
CA LYS A 7 10.50 24.43 -12.86
C LYS A 7 9.04 24.37 -13.30
N ASP A 8 8.47 25.54 -13.55
CA ASP A 8 7.11 25.67 -14.02
C ASP A 8 6.84 24.87 -15.31
N ILE A 9 5.58 24.57 -15.58
CA ILE A 9 5.11 23.91 -16.79
C ILE A 9 4.23 24.92 -17.52
N PRO A 10 4.68 25.48 -18.65
CA PRO A 10 3.89 26.47 -19.38
C PRO A 10 2.50 25.95 -19.75
N GLY A 11 1.46 26.72 -19.41
CA GLY A 11 0.07 26.40 -19.74
C GLY A 11 -0.54 25.28 -18.89
N ILE A 12 0.05 24.92 -17.75
CA ILE A 12 -0.46 23.84 -16.90
C ILE A 12 -1.89 24.11 -16.40
N GLU A 13 -2.31 25.37 -16.23
CA GLU A 13 -3.67 25.68 -15.79
C GLU A 13 -4.73 25.28 -16.83
N THR A 14 -4.33 25.25 -18.11
CA THR A 14 -5.18 24.84 -19.24
C THR A 14 -4.93 23.40 -19.69
N SER A 15 -3.89 22.76 -19.15
CA SER A 15 -3.53 21.39 -19.51
C SER A 15 -4.50 20.41 -18.85
N HIS A 16 -5.31 19.76 -19.66
CA HIS A 16 -6.21 18.70 -19.21
C HIS A 16 -5.59 17.35 -19.54
N PHE A 17 -5.36 16.53 -18.52
CA PHE A 17 -5.01 15.13 -18.74
C PHE A 17 -6.18 14.38 -19.37
N ASN A 18 -5.93 13.67 -20.46
CA ASN A 18 -6.82 12.60 -20.87
C ASN A 18 -6.60 11.41 -19.93
N ILE A 19 -7.36 11.37 -18.84
CA ILE A 19 -7.26 10.32 -17.82
C ILE A 19 -7.44 8.93 -18.42
N ASN A 20 -8.29 8.74 -19.42
CA ASN A 20 -8.48 7.42 -20.03
C ASN A 20 -7.24 6.97 -20.80
N LYS A 21 -6.54 7.90 -21.46
CA LYS A 21 -5.25 7.65 -22.10
C LYS A 21 -4.21 7.28 -21.03
N LEU A 22 -4.11 8.08 -19.97
CA LEU A 22 -3.16 7.87 -18.89
C LEU A 22 -3.37 6.52 -18.18
N ASP A 23 -4.63 6.17 -17.90
CA ASP A 23 -4.98 4.88 -17.31
C ASP A 23 -4.53 3.73 -18.22
N LYS A 24 -4.74 3.83 -19.54
CA LYS A 24 -4.30 2.81 -20.50
C LYS A 24 -2.77 2.65 -20.47
N GLU A 25 -2.04 3.76 -20.55
CA GLU A 25 -0.58 3.77 -20.50
C GLU A 25 -0.04 3.22 -19.17
N MET A 26 -0.71 3.52 -18.05
CA MET A 26 -0.37 2.95 -16.74
C MET A 26 -0.48 1.42 -16.74
N HIS A 27 -1.55 0.86 -17.31
CA HIS A 27 -1.74 -0.59 -17.35
C HIS A 27 -0.73 -1.27 -18.30
N GLU A 28 -0.41 -0.63 -19.43
CA GLU A 28 0.63 -1.09 -20.35
C GLU A 28 1.99 -1.10 -19.65
N LEU A 29 2.36 -0.01 -18.97
CA LEU A 29 3.58 0.08 -18.16
C LEU A 29 3.63 -1.03 -17.09
N ILE A 30 2.56 -1.20 -16.31
CA ILE A 30 2.50 -2.22 -15.26
C ILE A 30 2.70 -3.61 -15.88
N ARG A 31 2.03 -3.91 -16.99
CA ARG A 31 2.17 -5.19 -17.69
C ARG A 31 3.61 -5.41 -18.16
N ASP A 32 4.24 -4.39 -18.75
CA ASP A 32 5.60 -4.51 -19.28
C ASP A 32 6.63 -4.70 -18.16
N VAL A 33 6.50 -3.98 -17.04
CA VAL A 33 7.36 -4.16 -15.87
C VAL A 33 7.13 -5.52 -15.21
N ARG A 34 5.87 -6.00 -15.14
CA ARG A 34 5.56 -7.35 -14.65
C ARG A 34 6.18 -8.43 -15.53
N PHE A 35 6.08 -8.27 -16.85
CA PHE A 35 6.76 -9.15 -17.79
C PHE A 35 8.26 -9.19 -17.52
N ALA A 36 8.89 -8.02 -17.36
CA ALA A 36 10.31 -7.95 -17.03
C ALA A 36 10.65 -8.61 -15.68
N VAL A 37 9.87 -8.38 -14.63
CA VAL A 37 10.05 -9.00 -13.31
C VAL A 37 9.99 -10.53 -13.40
N THR A 38 8.99 -11.06 -14.11
CA THR A 38 8.73 -12.51 -14.21
C THR A 38 9.73 -13.24 -15.12
N HIS A 39 10.29 -12.55 -16.11
CA HIS A 39 11.25 -13.14 -17.05
C HIS A 39 12.71 -12.82 -16.70
N ASN A 40 12.95 -12.02 -15.66
CA ASN A 40 14.30 -11.72 -15.22
C ASN A 40 14.95 -12.97 -14.59
N TYR A 41 15.86 -13.60 -15.34
CA TYR A 41 16.54 -14.83 -14.92
C TYR A 41 17.34 -14.64 -13.63
N GLU A 42 18.07 -13.53 -13.49
CA GLU A 42 18.89 -13.27 -12.31
C GLU A 42 18.05 -13.03 -11.05
N LEU A 43 16.95 -12.28 -11.18
CA LEU A 43 16.02 -12.04 -10.07
C LEU A 43 15.37 -13.36 -9.62
N SER A 44 14.91 -14.16 -10.59
CA SER A 44 14.31 -15.49 -10.36
C SER A 44 15.28 -16.46 -9.69
N ARG A 45 16.57 -16.42 -10.08
CA ARG A 45 17.63 -17.22 -9.46
C ARG A 45 17.93 -16.77 -8.02
N ARG A 46 17.84 -15.46 -7.74
CA ARG A 46 18.10 -14.90 -6.40
C ARG A 46 16.98 -15.15 -5.42
N SER A 47 15.72 -14.91 -5.81
CA SER A 47 14.55 -15.17 -4.97
C SER A 47 13.28 -15.23 -5.82
N ARG A 48 12.72 -16.43 -5.96
CA ARG A 48 11.40 -16.63 -6.56
C ARG A 48 10.30 -15.91 -5.77
N GLU A 49 10.46 -15.80 -4.45
CA GLU A 49 9.49 -15.10 -3.60
C GLU A 49 9.48 -13.60 -3.92
N LEU A 50 10.64 -13.00 -4.20
CA LEU A 50 10.73 -11.61 -4.62
C LEU A 50 10.01 -11.39 -5.96
N VAL A 51 10.23 -12.25 -6.94
CA VAL A 51 9.54 -12.19 -8.24
C VAL A 51 8.02 -12.23 -8.05
N SER A 52 7.51 -13.23 -7.31
CA SER A 52 6.07 -13.35 -7.02
C SER A 52 5.54 -12.13 -6.29
N SER A 53 6.24 -11.65 -5.26
CA SER A 53 5.78 -10.53 -4.44
C SER A 53 5.73 -9.22 -5.22
N LEU A 54 6.69 -8.98 -6.12
CA LEU A 54 6.69 -7.79 -6.98
C LEU A 54 5.60 -7.88 -8.06
N ASP A 55 5.37 -9.07 -8.64
CA ASP A 55 4.28 -9.29 -9.59
C ASP A 55 2.90 -9.05 -8.93
N ASP A 56 2.70 -9.61 -7.73
CA ASP A 56 1.49 -9.44 -6.93
C ASP A 56 1.28 -7.97 -6.55
N LEU A 57 2.34 -7.26 -6.14
CA LEU A 57 2.26 -5.85 -5.78
C LEU A 57 1.84 -4.97 -6.96
N LEU A 58 2.41 -5.21 -8.14
CA LEU A 58 2.06 -4.51 -9.38
C LEU A 58 0.62 -4.82 -9.83
N ASN A 59 0.20 -6.08 -9.73
CA ASN A 59 -1.18 -6.49 -9.98
C ASN A 59 -2.17 -5.81 -9.03
N GLN A 60 -1.89 -5.86 -7.73
CA GLN A 60 -2.72 -5.22 -6.72
C GLN A 60 -2.83 -3.72 -6.98
N HIS A 61 -1.76 -3.07 -7.45
CA HIS A 61 -1.81 -1.66 -7.85
C HIS A 61 -2.83 -1.43 -8.97
N ALA A 62 -2.78 -2.23 -10.04
CA ALA A 62 -3.72 -2.14 -11.15
C ALA A 62 -5.18 -2.38 -10.69
N TYR A 63 -5.43 -3.43 -9.91
CA TYR A 63 -6.78 -3.74 -9.40
C TYR A 63 -7.32 -2.66 -8.45
N THR A 64 -6.47 -2.12 -7.58
CA THR A 64 -6.84 -1.01 -6.68
C THR A 64 -7.20 0.23 -7.50
N HIS A 65 -6.44 0.52 -8.55
CA HIS A 65 -6.72 1.63 -9.46
C HIS A 65 -8.06 1.43 -10.17
N GLN A 66 -8.32 0.24 -10.70
CA GLN A 66 -9.62 -0.09 -11.31
C GLN A 66 -10.77 0.10 -10.31
N SER A 67 -10.58 -0.30 -9.06
CA SER A 67 -11.57 -0.11 -7.99
C SER A 67 -11.85 1.38 -7.73
N MET A 68 -10.81 2.23 -7.75
CA MET A 68 -10.96 3.69 -7.69
C MET A 68 -11.82 4.21 -8.85
N ARG A 69 -11.57 3.74 -10.08
CA ARG A 69 -12.35 4.15 -11.27
C ARG A 69 -13.83 3.74 -11.14
N LEU A 70 -14.11 2.54 -10.63
CA LEU A 70 -15.48 2.07 -10.40
C LEU A 70 -16.21 2.93 -9.36
N LEU A 71 -15.57 3.23 -8.22
CA LEU A 71 -16.15 4.08 -7.18
C LEU A 71 -16.44 5.50 -7.69
N LEU A 72 -15.51 6.11 -8.41
CA LEU A 72 -15.71 7.44 -8.97
C LEU A 72 -16.79 7.46 -10.06
N ARG A 73 -16.85 6.43 -10.90
CA ARG A 73 -17.92 6.29 -11.90
C ARG A 73 -19.29 6.23 -11.22
N GLN A 74 -19.41 5.51 -10.11
CA GLN A 74 -20.63 5.49 -9.31
C GLN A 74 -20.93 6.87 -8.71
N ALA A 75 -19.94 7.52 -8.09
CA ALA A 75 -20.08 8.85 -7.50
C ALA A 75 -20.62 9.86 -8.52
N TYR A 76 -20.11 9.85 -9.76
CA TYR A 76 -20.58 10.74 -10.82
C TYR A 76 -21.96 10.39 -11.35
N ARG A 77 -22.27 9.10 -11.53
CA ARG A 77 -23.58 8.66 -12.02
C ARG A 77 -24.73 8.99 -11.06
N LYS A 78 -24.47 8.89 -9.76
CA LYS A 78 -25.47 9.12 -8.71
C LYS A 78 -25.40 10.53 -8.12
N SER A 79 -24.45 11.35 -8.54
CA SER A 79 -24.13 12.65 -7.91
C SER A 79 -23.84 12.52 -6.40
N GLU A 80 -23.27 11.39 -5.99
CA GLU A 80 -22.94 11.01 -4.61
C GLU A 80 -21.46 11.28 -4.31
N TYR A 81 -21.09 12.56 -4.27
CA TYR A 81 -19.69 13.00 -4.14
C TYR A 81 -19.03 12.63 -2.81
N GLN A 82 -19.78 12.19 -1.80
CA GLN A 82 -19.24 11.62 -0.57
C GLN A 82 -18.38 10.36 -0.82
N ILE A 83 -18.69 9.59 -1.86
CA ILE A 83 -17.94 8.36 -2.23
C ILE A 83 -16.52 8.71 -2.70
N VAL A 84 -16.30 9.92 -3.23
CA VAL A 84 -14.96 10.39 -3.62
C VAL A 84 -13.99 10.36 -2.44
N ALA A 85 -14.48 10.58 -1.21
CA ALA A 85 -13.63 10.51 -0.03
C ALA A 85 -13.13 9.08 0.26
N ASP A 86 -13.87 8.03 -0.13
CA ASP A 86 -13.42 6.64 0.03
C ASP A 86 -12.33 6.29 -1.00
N THR A 87 -12.38 6.93 -2.18
CA THR A 87 -11.29 6.86 -3.16
C THR A 87 -9.96 7.38 -2.59
N ALA A 88 -9.98 8.30 -1.62
CA ALA A 88 -8.76 8.76 -0.94
C ALA A 88 -8.04 7.64 -0.18
N SER A 89 -8.79 6.72 0.45
CA SER A 89 -8.22 5.59 1.17
C SER A 89 -7.55 4.59 0.23
N LEU A 90 -8.13 4.38 -0.96
CA LEU A 90 -7.49 3.58 -2.00
C LEU A 90 -6.26 4.28 -2.57
N ALA A 91 -6.31 5.60 -2.81
CA ALA A 91 -5.14 6.37 -3.22
C ALA A 91 -4.00 6.30 -2.19
N ARG A 92 -4.33 6.34 -0.89
CA ARG A 92 -3.37 6.14 0.20
C ARG A 92 -2.71 4.77 0.11
N GLU A 93 -3.49 3.73 -0.14
CA GLU A 93 -2.98 2.36 -0.31
C GLU A 93 -2.02 2.28 -1.51
N GLN A 94 -2.31 2.94 -2.63
CA GLN A 94 -1.37 3.01 -3.77
C GLN A 94 -0.03 3.63 -3.39
N VAL A 95 -0.04 4.63 -2.51
CA VAL A 95 1.19 5.23 -1.97
C VAL A 95 1.93 4.25 -1.07
N GLU A 96 1.23 3.49 -0.22
CA GLU A 96 1.83 2.45 0.63
C GLU A 96 2.57 1.39 -0.18
N LYS A 97 2.05 1.02 -1.36
CA LYS A 97 2.70 0.04 -2.26
C LYS A 97 4.11 0.47 -2.69
N ILE A 98 4.38 1.77 -2.83
CA ILE A 98 5.74 2.27 -3.12
C ILE A 98 6.71 1.90 -2.00
N TYR A 99 6.31 2.08 -0.74
CA TYR A 99 7.13 1.72 0.43
C TYR A 99 7.31 0.22 0.55
N GLN A 100 6.26 -0.56 0.24
CA GLN A 100 6.33 -2.02 0.19
C GLN A 100 7.34 -2.48 -0.87
N GLY A 101 7.27 -1.93 -2.09
CA GLY A 101 8.22 -2.22 -3.16
C GLY A 101 9.66 -1.94 -2.75
N VAL A 102 9.92 -0.79 -2.12
CA VAL A 102 11.27 -0.44 -1.62
C VAL A 102 11.76 -1.43 -0.58
N ILE A 103 10.97 -1.71 0.46
CA ILE A 103 11.44 -2.53 1.58
C ILE A 103 11.61 -3.99 1.18
N ILE A 104 10.68 -4.53 0.37
CA ILE A 104 10.76 -5.89 -0.16
C ILE A 104 11.99 -6.05 -1.05
N SER A 105 12.25 -5.12 -1.96
CA SER A 105 13.43 -5.20 -2.84
C SER A 105 14.76 -5.07 -2.08
N GLN A 106 14.82 -4.36 -0.94
CA GLN A 106 16.03 -4.25 -0.12
C GLN A 106 16.33 -5.47 0.76
N GLY A 107 15.35 -6.33 1.02
CA GLY A 107 15.53 -7.46 1.94
C GLY A 107 14.43 -8.51 1.80
N PRO A 108 14.28 -9.13 0.62
CA PRO A 108 13.09 -9.90 0.24
C PRO A 108 12.75 -11.00 1.26
N HIS A 109 13.69 -11.88 1.56
CA HIS A 109 13.47 -12.99 2.48
C HIS A 109 12.96 -12.54 3.86
N LYS A 110 13.53 -11.46 4.42
CA LYS A 110 13.09 -10.95 5.73
C LYS A 110 11.69 -10.33 5.64
N TRP A 111 11.49 -9.42 4.69
CA TRP A 111 10.32 -8.55 4.68
C TRP A 111 9.08 -9.25 4.11
N ILE A 112 9.22 -10.15 3.13
CA ILE A 112 8.13 -11.01 2.66
C ILE A 112 7.66 -11.90 3.82
N ARG A 113 8.61 -12.53 4.54
CA ARG A 113 8.27 -13.35 5.71
C ARG A 113 7.57 -12.53 6.80
N GLN A 114 8.04 -11.32 7.09
CA GLN A 114 7.38 -10.44 8.07
C GLN A 114 6.02 -9.94 7.60
N TYR A 115 5.84 -9.67 6.30
CA TYR A 115 4.54 -9.30 5.71
C TYR A 115 3.51 -10.40 5.92
N LEU A 116 3.86 -11.65 5.59
CA LEU A 116 2.97 -12.80 5.73
C LEU A 116 2.70 -13.13 7.20
N ARG A 117 3.71 -13.04 8.06
CA ARG A 117 3.51 -13.16 9.52
C ARG A 117 2.56 -12.09 10.04
N ASN A 118 2.70 -10.85 9.60
CA ASN A 118 1.81 -9.76 10.00
C ASN A 118 0.36 -10.03 9.60
N GLY A 119 0.15 -10.50 8.36
CA GLY A 119 -1.17 -10.91 7.87
C GLY A 119 -1.76 -12.02 8.74
N TRP A 120 -0.99 -13.10 8.94
CA TRP A 120 -1.40 -14.21 9.78
C TRP A 120 -1.77 -13.78 11.21
N GLN A 121 -0.98 -12.88 11.83
CA GLN A 121 -1.29 -12.38 13.18
C GLN A 121 -2.64 -11.67 13.20
N LYS A 122 -2.93 -10.81 12.22
CA LYS A 122 -4.20 -10.07 12.14
C LYS A 122 -5.38 -11.01 11.95
N ASP A 123 -5.24 -12.02 11.10
CA ASP A 123 -6.28 -13.03 10.88
C ASP A 123 -6.51 -13.87 12.14
N TYR A 124 -5.44 -14.14 12.90
CA TYR A 124 -5.52 -14.87 14.16
C TYR A 124 -6.14 -14.05 15.29
N GLU A 125 -5.76 -12.79 15.44
CA GLU A 125 -6.40 -11.86 16.39
C GLU A 125 -7.89 -11.68 16.06
N ARG A 126 -8.26 -11.64 14.77
CA ARG A 126 -9.66 -11.65 14.34
C ARG A 126 -10.37 -12.95 14.72
N TYR A 127 -9.73 -14.10 14.52
CA TYR A 127 -10.28 -15.38 14.95
C TYR A 127 -10.54 -15.42 16.46
N LEU A 128 -9.60 -14.94 17.28
CA LEU A 128 -9.77 -14.85 18.73
C LEU A 128 -10.94 -13.93 19.10
N LEU A 129 -11.10 -12.80 18.42
CA LEU A 129 -12.26 -11.92 18.60
C LEU A 129 -13.57 -12.60 18.25
N GLU A 130 -13.66 -13.26 17.08
CA GLU A 130 -14.87 -13.96 16.66
C GLU A 130 -15.19 -15.14 17.61
N LEU A 131 -14.18 -15.78 18.18
CA LEU A 131 -14.35 -16.83 19.19
C LEU A 131 -14.91 -16.27 20.50
N ASP A 132 -14.38 -15.14 20.98
CA ASP A 132 -14.86 -14.46 22.20
C ASP A 132 -16.30 -13.93 22.02
N GLU A 133 -16.66 -13.42 20.84
CA GLU A 133 -17.97 -12.84 20.56
C GLU A 133 -19.05 -13.88 20.20
N TYR A 134 -18.68 -14.91 19.43
CA TYR A 134 -19.65 -15.82 18.80
C TYR A 134 -19.47 -17.29 19.18
N GLY A 135 -18.48 -17.64 20.01
CA GLY A 135 -18.18 -19.03 20.37
C GLY A 135 -19.34 -19.79 21.04
N ALA A 136 -20.25 -19.08 21.71
CA ALA A 136 -21.44 -19.68 22.33
C ALA A 136 -22.61 -19.92 21.35
N ILE A 137 -22.51 -19.43 20.10
CA ILE A 137 -23.60 -19.50 19.13
C ILE A 137 -23.40 -20.71 18.22
N GLU A 138 -24.28 -21.72 18.34
CA GLU A 138 -24.15 -23.01 17.63
C GLU A 138 -24.00 -22.86 16.11
N ARG A 139 -24.68 -21.87 15.49
CA ARG A 139 -24.62 -21.65 14.03
C ARG A 139 -23.20 -21.30 13.53
N TYR A 140 -22.32 -20.81 14.40
CA TYR A 140 -20.93 -20.48 14.04
C TYR A 140 -19.94 -21.59 14.39
N ARG A 141 -20.41 -22.70 14.98
CA ARG A 141 -19.52 -23.76 15.48
C ARG A 141 -18.62 -24.35 14.39
N GLU A 142 -19.18 -24.71 13.25
CA GLU A 142 -18.39 -25.24 12.12
C GLU A 142 -17.35 -24.21 11.63
N HIS A 143 -17.74 -22.94 11.52
CA HIS A 143 -16.83 -21.87 11.11
C HIS A 143 -15.67 -21.70 12.11
N LEU A 144 -15.98 -21.55 13.40
CA LEU A 144 -14.99 -21.21 14.43
C LEU A 144 -14.12 -22.40 14.85
N TYR A 145 -14.65 -23.62 14.87
CA TYR A 145 -13.90 -24.77 15.41
C TYR A 145 -13.30 -25.66 14.32
N GLU A 146 -13.73 -25.55 13.06
CA GLU A 146 -13.23 -26.38 11.96
C GLU A 146 -12.61 -25.53 10.85
N ARG A 147 -13.40 -24.66 10.20
CA ARG A 147 -12.98 -23.96 8.97
C ARG A 147 -11.92 -22.90 9.23
N TYR A 148 -12.12 -22.02 10.22
CA TYR A 148 -11.19 -20.94 10.53
C TYR A 148 -9.85 -21.48 11.07
N PRO A 149 -9.80 -22.43 12.02
CA PRO A 149 -8.55 -23.04 12.45
C PRO A 149 -7.79 -23.72 11.31
N ALA A 150 -8.48 -24.41 10.40
CA ALA A 150 -7.86 -25.02 9.22
C ALA A 150 -7.24 -23.96 8.29
N TYR A 151 -7.94 -22.85 8.06
CA TYR A 151 -7.42 -21.70 7.31
C TYR A 151 -6.16 -21.12 7.95
N LEU A 152 -6.17 -20.87 9.26
CA LEU A 152 -5.02 -20.34 10.01
C LEU A 152 -3.83 -21.30 9.96
N GLU A 153 -4.09 -22.60 10.06
CA GLU A 153 -3.05 -23.63 9.98
C GLU A 153 -2.44 -23.72 8.58
N SER A 154 -3.24 -23.54 7.52
CA SER A 154 -2.71 -23.44 6.16
C SER A 154 -1.82 -22.21 5.96
N GLY A 155 -2.23 -21.05 6.50
CA GLY A 155 -1.44 -19.82 6.46
C GLY A 155 -0.14 -19.93 7.25
N ARG A 156 -0.15 -20.70 8.35
CA ARG A 156 1.01 -20.97 9.19
C ARG A 156 2.08 -21.82 8.50
N LYS A 157 1.68 -22.73 7.61
CA LYS A 157 2.52 -23.71 6.94
C LYS A 157 2.93 -23.32 5.51
N VAL A 158 2.73 -22.06 5.13
CA VAL A 158 3.17 -21.53 3.82
C VAL A 158 4.69 -21.73 3.69
N LYS A 159 5.09 -22.50 2.67
CA LYS A 159 6.50 -22.71 2.31
C LYS A 159 6.95 -21.58 1.41
N LEU A 160 7.81 -20.71 1.92
CA LEU A 160 8.47 -19.66 1.13
C LEU A 160 9.73 -20.21 0.46
N HIS A 161 10.54 -20.89 1.27
CA HIS A 161 11.76 -21.55 0.83
C HIS A 161 11.59 -23.08 0.92
N PRO A 162 12.26 -23.90 0.08
CA PRO A 162 12.21 -25.36 0.18
C PRO A 162 12.52 -25.92 1.59
N ASN A 163 13.32 -25.20 2.37
CA ASN A 163 13.74 -25.58 3.71
C ASN A 163 12.86 -24.97 4.82
N ASP A 164 11.95 -24.06 4.49
CA ASP A 164 11.01 -23.49 5.46
C ASP A 164 9.81 -24.43 5.59
N SER A 165 9.63 -25.02 6.77
CA SER A 165 8.45 -25.83 7.08
C SER A 165 7.33 -25.01 7.73
N ILE A 166 7.67 -23.90 8.40
CA ILE A 166 6.75 -23.14 9.25
C ILE A 166 7.01 -21.63 9.15
N LEU A 167 5.97 -20.88 8.76
CA LEU A 167 5.98 -19.43 8.74
C LEU A 167 5.87 -18.85 10.16
N VAL A 168 4.88 -19.30 10.94
CA VAL A 168 4.62 -18.89 12.33
C VAL A 168 4.74 -20.10 13.27
N SER A 169 5.67 -20.04 14.23
CA SER A 169 5.90 -21.16 15.15
C SER A 169 4.81 -21.27 16.22
N ASP A 170 4.60 -22.46 16.79
CA ASP A 170 3.64 -22.67 17.90
C ASP A 170 3.93 -21.75 19.10
N PHE A 171 5.23 -21.51 19.36
CA PHE A 171 5.64 -20.53 20.35
C PHE A 171 5.09 -19.12 20.05
N ALA A 172 5.12 -18.69 18.79
CA ALA A 172 4.62 -17.38 18.40
C ALA A 172 3.09 -17.31 18.51
N VAL A 173 2.37 -18.38 18.15
CA VAL A 173 0.92 -18.51 18.37
C VAL A 173 0.58 -18.31 19.84
N LYS A 174 1.23 -19.07 20.73
CA LYS A 174 1.05 -18.98 22.19
C LYS A 174 1.34 -17.58 22.75
N VAL A 175 2.29 -16.85 22.15
CA VAL A 175 2.57 -15.46 22.53
C VAL A 175 1.46 -14.52 22.11
N VAL A 176 0.87 -14.69 20.94
CA VAL A 176 -0.27 -13.89 20.49
C VAL A 176 -1.50 -14.15 21.37
N GLU A 177 -1.84 -15.42 21.64
CA GLU A 177 -2.95 -15.78 22.55
C GLU A 177 -2.75 -15.18 23.94
N HIS A 178 -1.54 -15.31 24.49
CA HIS A 178 -1.25 -14.76 25.80
C HIS A 178 -1.35 -13.23 25.79
N ASP A 179 -0.85 -12.56 24.75
CA ASP A 179 -1.02 -11.12 24.61
C ASP A 179 -2.49 -10.72 24.55
N TRP A 180 -3.29 -11.41 23.72
CA TRP A 180 -4.73 -11.19 23.57
C TRP A 180 -5.45 -11.20 24.93
N HIS A 181 -5.31 -12.28 25.70
CA HIS A 181 -6.02 -12.44 26.98
C HIS A 181 -5.49 -11.56 28.12
N ASN A 182 -4.29 -10.99 27.98
CA ASN A 182 -3.65 -10.22 29.06
C ASN A 182 -3.39 -8.75 28.69
N ARG A 183 -3.83 -8.31 27.51
CA ARG A 183 -3.65 -6.92 27.04
C ARG A 183 -4.53 -5.99 27.88
N LYS A 184 -3.91 -5.25 28.80
CA LYS A 184 -4.55 -4.15 29.53
C LYS A 184 -4.21 -2.83 28.84
N CYS A 185 -5.18 -1.93 28.67
CA CYS A 185 -5.15 -0.72 27.82
C CYS A 185 -3.94 0.25 27.96
N ALA A 186 -3.02 0.05 28.91
CA ALA A 186 -1.84 0.90 29.06
C ALA A 186 -0.62 0.21 29.69
N LYS A 187 -0.68 -1.10 29.99
CA LYS A 187 0.43 -1.80 30.68
C LYS A 187 1.05 -2.86 29.77
N PRO A 188 2.38 -3.06 29.82
CA PRO A 188 3.01 -4.18 29.14
C PRO A 188 2.36 -5.49 29.58
N THR A 189 2.14 -6.39 28.63
CA THR A 189 1.62 -7.73 28.90
C THR A 189 2.56 -8.43 29.88
N PRO A 190 2.04 -8.92 31.04
CA PRO A 190 2.85 -9.63 32.03
C PRO A 190 3.62 -10.78 31.36
N LYS A 191 4.88 -10.97 31.75
CA LYS A 191 5.72 -12.02 31.17
C LYS A 191 5.35 -13.36 31.80
N PRO A 192 4.83 -14.36 31.05
CA PRO A 192 4.51 -15.65 31.62
C PRO A 192 5.77 -16.47 31.86
N VAL A 193 5.71 -17.42 32.80
CA VAL A 193 6.84 -18.28 33.21
C VAL A 193 7.43 -19.06 32.03
N TRP A 194 6.59 -19.48 31.07
CA TRP A 194 7.03 -20.22 29.88
C TRP A 194 7.78 -19.34 28.86
N PHE A 195 7.68 -18.01 28.94
CA PHE A 195 8.39 -17.10 28.05
C PHE A 195 9.82 -16.88 28.55
N LYS A 196 10.73 -17.77 28.18
CA LYS A 196 12.15 -17.69 28.60
C LYS A 196 13.00 -16.71 27.78
N ARG A 197 12.43 -16.05 26.76
CA ARG A 197 13.17 -15.11 25.89
C ARG A 197 13.54 -13.81 26.61
N LYS A 198 14.64 -13.19 26.19
CA LYS A 198 15.05 -11.84 26.64
C LYS A 198 14.08 -10.79 26.09
N GLY A 199 13.73 -9.80 26.91
CA GLY A 199 12.78 -8.74 26.58
C GLY A 199 11.33 -9.07 26.96
N SER A 200 10.42 -8.19 26.55
CA SER A 200 8.97 -8.31 26.78
C SER A 200 8.26 -9.06 25.64
N ILE A 201 7.02 -9.50 25.91
CA ILE A 201 6.11 -10.03 24.88
C ILE A 201 5.95 -9.02 23.73
N ASN A 202 5.67 -7.76 24.06
CA ASN A 202 5.49 -6.70 23.05
C ASN A 202 6.73 -6.56 22.15
N ASN A 203 7.95 -6.70 22.71
CA ASN A 203 9.16 -6.68 21.91
C ASN A 203 9.26 -7.89 20.98
N PHE A 204 8.88 -9.08 21.45
CA PHE A 204 8.83 -10.27 20.59
C PHE A 204 7.81 -10.10 19.46
N LEU A 205 6.58 -9.70 19.78
CA LEU A 205 5.54 -9.47 18.77
C LEU A 205 6.00 -8.44 17.73
N ARG A 206 6.59 -7.33 18.19
CA ARG A 206 7.16 -6.30 17.32
C ARG A 206 8.33 -6.81 16.47
N VAL A 207 9.15 -7.73 16.94
CA VAL A 207 10.27 -8.26 16.12
C VAL A 207 9.79 -9.34 15.15
N TYR A 208 8.81 -10.15 15.56
CA TYR A 208 8.39 -11.34 14.85
C TYR A 208 7.32 -11.06 13.78
N PHE A 209 6.32 -10.25 14.11
CA PHE A 209 5.13 -10.04 13.28
C PHE A 209 5.01 -8.64 12.68
N TYR A 210 5.78 -7.66 13.14
CA TYR A 210 5.63 -6.29 12.67
C TYR A 210 6.15 -6.14 11.23
N PHE A 211 5.28 -5.65 10.35
CA PHE A 211 5.68 -5.15 9.04
C PHE A 211 5.83 -3.61 9.10
N PRO A 212 6.90 -3.02 8.54
CA PRO A 212 7.16 -1.58 8.63
C PRO A 212 6.03 -0.71 8.10
N THR A 213 5.70 0.36 8.82
CA THR A 213 4.91 1.47 8.26
C THR A 213 5.73 2.28 7.23
N PRO A 214 5.12 3.15 6.42
CA PRO A 214 5.86 4.03 5.51
C PRO A 214 7.00 4.82 6.17
N TRP A 215 6.77 5.32 7.40
CA TRP A 215 7.80 6.00 8.18
C TRP A 215 8.95 5.06 8.55
N ASP A 216 8.62 3.85 9.00
CA ASP A 216 9.62 2.85 9.37
C ASP A 216 10.43 2.36 8.18
N VAL A 217 9.86 2.32 6.97
CA VAL A 217 10.60 2.05 5.74
C VAL A 217 11.63 3.15 5.50
N MET A 218 11.23 4.42 5.58
CA MET A 218 12.15 5.54 5.37
C MET A 218 13.37 5.48 6.30
N THR A 219 13.18 5.15 7.58
CA THR A 219 14.30 5.04 8.54
C THR A 219 15.28 3.90 8.22
N LYS A 220 14.91 2.97 7.33
CA LYS A 220 15.73 1.83 6.91
C LYS A 220 16.44 2.07 5.57
N VAL A 221 16.01 3.07 4.81
CA VAL A 221 16.57 3.40 3.50
C VAL A 221 17.92 4.11 3.66
N ARG A 222 18.97 3.49 3.12
CA ARG A 222 20.34 4.04 3.16
C ARG A 222 20.62 5.04 2.03
N ASN A 223 19.99 4.86 0.87
CA ASN A 223 20.17 5.76 -0.27
C ASN A 223 19.51 7.11 0.01
N LYS A 224 20.30 8.19 0.04
CA LYS A 224 19.84 9.55 0.36
C LYS A 224 18.80 10.08 -0.63
N GLU A 225 18.95 9.81 -1.92
CA GLU A 225 18.02 10.27 -2.96
C GLU A 225 16.68 9.55 -2.83
N LEU A 226 16.72 8.22 -2.67
CA LEU A 226 15.52 7.42 -2.41
C LEU A 226 14.84 7.85 -1.10
N PHE A 227 15.60 8.18 -0.06
CA PHE A 227 15.05 8.71 1.19
C PHE A 227 14.29 10.03 0.96
N ILE A 228 14.86 10.97 0.19
CA ILE A 228 14.21 12.26 -0.09
C ILE A 228 12.95 12.04 -0.95
N PHE A 229 13.01 11.16 -1.94
CA PHE A 229 11.87 10.74 -2.74
C PHE A 229 10.72 10.18 -1.88
N LEU A 230 11.05 9.29 -0.94
CA LEU A 230 10.08 8.73 -0.01
C LEU A 230 9.60 9.73 1.04
N ASP A 231 10.41 10.71 1.47
CA ASP A 231 9.97 11.82 2.33
C ASP A 231 8.93 12.69 1.62
N ARG A 232 9.08 12.89 0.31
CA ARG A 232 8.08 13.61 -0.49
C ARG A 232 6.77 12.83 -0.57
N TRP A 233 6.83 11.53 -0.86
CA TRP A 233 5.66 10.65 -0.84
C TRP A 233 5.01 10.56 0.55
N TYR A 234 5.79 10.66 1.62
CA TYR A 234 5.27 10.51 2.98
C TYR A 234 4.37 11.68 3.38
N ARG A 235 4.65 12.86 2.82
CA ARG A 235 3.79 14.04 2.96
C ARG A 235 2.45 13.84 2.26
N GLU A 236 2.44 13.22 1.08
CA GLU A 236 1.19 12.83 0.43
C GLU A 236 0.46 11.74 1.20
N TYR A 237 1.18 10.73 1.68
CA TYR A 237 0.61 9.68 2.53
C TYR A 237 -0.10 10.28 3.76
N LYS A 238 0.54 11.22 4.47
CA LYS A 238 -0.07 11.93 5.61
C LYS A 238 -1.32 12.68 5.20
N ARG A 239 -1.25 13.47 4.11
CA ARG A 239 -2.40 14.21 3.58
C ARG A 239 -3.56 13.27 3.23
N LEU A 240 -3.31 12.14 2.56
CA LEU A 240 -4.35 11.16 2.21
C LEU A 240 -4.91 10.43 3.44
N SER A 241 -4.09 10.24 4.47
CA SER A 241 -4.52 9.66 5.75
C SER A 241 -5.53 10.56 6.47
N GLU A 242 -5.42 11.89 6.36
CA GLU A 242 -6.41 12.83 6.92
C GLU A 242 -7.83 12.65 6.31
N TYR A 243 -7.92 12.25 5.03
CA TYR A 243 -9.20 11.93 4.39
C TYR A 243 -9.78 10.59 4.84
N SER A 244 -8.90 9.65 5.18
CA SER A 244 -9.29 8.31 5.67
C SER A 244 -9.77 8.38 7.12
N HIS A 245 -9.12 9.19 7.94
CA HIS A 245 -9.44 9.38 9.36
C HIS A 245 -10.44 10.53 9.57
N VAL A 246 -11.68 10.42 9.08
CA VAL A 246 -12.91 11.15 9.49
C VAL A 246 -12.87 12.69 9.64
N LEU A 247 -11.74 13.41 9.66
CA LEU A 247 -11.66 14.60 10.53
C LEU A 247 -12.02 15.93 9.89
N MET A 248 -11.95 16.11 8.57
CA MET A 248 -12.42 17.36 7.94
C MET A 248 -12.93 17.13 6.53
N GLY A 249 -12.18 16.41 5.68
CA GLY A 249 -12.59 16.19 4.29
C GLY A 249 -13.94 15.47 4.15
N LYS A 250 -14.14 14.37 4.90
CA LYS A 250 -15.41 13.65 4.94
C LYS A 250 -16.54 14.47 5.58
N ILE A 251 -16.27 15.11 6.72
CA ILE A 251 -17.28 15.92 7.44
C ILE A 251 -17.71 17.13 6.63
N ILE A 252 -16.79 17.88 6.03
CA ILE A 252 -17.11 19.05 5.20
C ILE A 252 -17.94 18.62 4.00
N THR A 253 -17.52 17.58 3.28
CA THR A 253 -18.28 17.09 2.12
C THR A 253 -19.68 16.65 2.52
N GLN A 254 -19.82 15.91 3.62
CA GLN A 254 -21.12 15.49 4.14
C GLN A 254 -21.98 16.67 4.65
N ARG A 255 -21.39 17.66 5.34
CA ARG A 255 -22.10 18.85 5.83
C ARG A 255 -22.59 19.72 4.69
N VAL A 256 -21.75 19.94 3.67
CA VAL A 256 -22.13 20.66 2.45
C VAL A 256 -23.28 19.94 1.76
N MET A 257 -23.23 18.60 1.63
CA MET A 257 -24.31 17.83 1.01
C MET A 257 -25.60 17.76 1.84
N ARG A 258 -25.52 17.79 3.18
CA ARG A 258 -26.71 17.87 4.05
C ARG A 258 -27.44 19.21 3.90
N ASN A 259 -26.72 20.26 3.53
CA ASN A 259 -27.32 21.53 3.23
C ASN A 259 -27.94 21.46 1.83
N LYS A 260 -29.26 21.27 1.73
CA LYS A 260 -30.00 21.06 0.47
C LYS A 260 -30.06 22.29 -0.45
N SER A 261 -29.21 23.29 -0.23
CA SER A 261 -29.16 24.46 -1.11
C SER A 261 -28.49 24.08 -2.45
N MET A 262 -29.00 24.63 -3.56
CA MET A 262 -28.40 24.39 -4.89
C MET A 262 -26.91 24.78 -4.92
N ARG A 263 -26.56 25.89 -4.26
CA ARG A 263 -25.17 26.38 -4.15
C ARG A 263 -24.27 25.37 -3.43
N SER A 264 -24.77 24.70 -2.39
CA SER A 264 -24.00 23.68 -1.67
C SER A 264 -23.79 22.43 -2.53
N MET A 265 -24.79 22.01 -3.30
CA MET A 265 -24.65 20.89 -4.23
C MET A 265 -23.63 21.18 -5.33
N GLU A 266 -23.65 22.38 -5.92
CA GLU A 266 -22.68 22.82 -6.92
C GLU A 266 -21.25 22.85 -6.35
N GLN A 267 -21.08 23.39 -5.13
CA GLN A 267 -19.79 23.38 -4.44
C GLN A 267 -19.29 21.95 -4.16
N ALA A 268 -20.17 21.05 -3.73
CA ALA A 268 -19.81 19.64 -3.51
C ALA A 268 -19.38 18.96 -4.80
N GLN A 269 -20.04 19.26 -5.92
CA GLN A 269 -19.69 18.75 -7.24
C GLN A 269 -18.33 19.26 -7.72
N ILE A 270 -18.06 20.56 -7.61
CA ILE A 270 -16.77 21.15 -7.99
C ILE A 270 -15.64 20.55 -7.14
N TYR A 271 -15.84 20.51 -5.81
CA TYR A 271 -14.88 19.94 -4.89
C TYR A 271 -14.65 18.44 -5.15
N GLY A 272 -15.73 17.68 -5.32
CA GLY A 272 -15.68 16.25 -5.57
C GLY A 272 -14.95 15.91 -6.87
N ARG A 273 -15.20 16.64 -7.96
CA ARG A 273 -14.49 16.46 -9.24
C ARG A 273 -12.99 16.72 -9.09
N LYS A 274 -12.62 17.86 -8.49
CA LYS A 274 -11.21 18.20 -8.25
C LYS A 274 -10.49 17.13 -7.43
N LYS A 275 -11.14 16.61 -6.39
CA LYS A 275 -10.56 15.54 -5.55
C LYS A 275 -10.46 14.20 -6.27
N ALA A 276 -11.46 13.83 -7.04
CA ALA A 276 -11.44 12.62 -7.83
C ALA A 276 -10.28 12.62 -8.84
N GLU A 277 -10.06 13.74 -9.55
CA GLU A 277 -8.93 13.91 -10.46
C GLU A 277 -7.59 13.80 -9.72
N GLU A 278 -7.46 14.49 -8.58
CA GLU A 278 -6.26 14.44 -7.74
C GLU A 278 -5.93 13.01 -7.28
N PHE A 279 -6.93 12.22 -6.85
CA PHE A 279 -6.73 10.86 -6.39
C PHE A 279 -6.35 9.90 -7.53
N ILE A 280 -6.98 10.03 -8.71
CA ILE A 280 -6.62 9.22 -9.87
C ILE A 280 -5.21 9.56 -10.36
N LEU A 281 -4.87 10.85 -10.45
CA LEU A 281 -3.52 11.27 -10.82
C LEU A 281 -2.49 10.78 -9.79
N THR A 282 -2.81 10.82 -8.50
CA THR A 282 -1.96 10.25 -7.44
C THR A 282 -1.71 8.77 -7.66
N SER A 283 -2.73 7.98 -8.00
CA SER A 283 -2.59 6.55 -8.29
C SER A 283 -1.71 6.28 -9.51
N ASN A 284 -1.83 7.10 -10.56
CA ASN A 284 -1.01 7.01 -11.76
C ASN A 284 0.47 7.33 -11.47
N ILE A 285 0.73 8.41 -10.72
CA ILE A 285 2.09 8.79 -10.32
C ILE A 285 2.69 7.76 -9.35
N ALA A 286 1.87 7.16 -8.49
CA ALA A 286 2.29 6.07 -7.62
C ALA A 286 2.67 4.80 -8.39
N ALA A 287 1.97 4.48 -9.49
CA ALA A 287 2.37 3.37 -10.38
C ALA A 287 3.75 3.62 -10.97
N ALA A 288 3.96 4.79 -11.58
CA ALA A 288 5.25 5.17 -12.15
C ALA A 288 6.37 5.11 -11.10
N SER A 289 6.10 5.62 -9.90
CA SER A 289 7.03 5.59 -8.76
C SER A 289 7.35 4.18 -8.28
N LEU A 290 6.35 3.30 -8.19
CA LEU A 290 6.55 1.89 -7.85
C LEU A 290 7.43 1.19 -8.89
N CYS A 291 7.15 1.39 -10.18
CA CYS A 291 7.98 0.87 -11.25
C CYS A 291 9.42 1.43 -11.18
N THR A 292 9.59 2.73 -10.88
CA THR A 292 10.91 3.35 -10.73
C THR A 292 11.75 2.72 -9.61
N VAL A 293 11.13 2.30 -8.50
CA VAL A 293 11.87 1.63 -7.42
C VAL A 293 12.13 0.15 -7.70
N ILE A 294 11.42 -0.48 -8.65
CA ILE A 294 11.58 -1.88 -9.04
C ILE A 294 12.63 -2.05 -10.13
N ILE A 295 12.61 -1.21 -11.17
CA ILE A 295 13.48 -1.34 -12.34
C ILE A 295 14.97 -1.49 -12.02
N PRO A 296 15.56 -0.78 -11.04
CA PRO A 296 16.98 -0.94 -10.69
C PRO A 296 17.38 -2.35 -10.23
N TYR A 297 16.41 -3.19 -9.88
CA TYR A 297 16.64 -4.59 -9.50
C TYR A 297 16.55 -5.55 -10.70
N LEU A 298 16.20 -5.06 -11.89
CA LEU A 298 16.11 -5.83 -13.12
C LEU A 298 17.40 -5.66 -13.92
N ARG A 299 18.07 -6.78 -14.21
CA ARG A 299 19.23 -6.80 -15.13
C ARG A 299 18.81 -6.62 -16.59
N ASP A 300 17.74 -7.32 -16.98
CA ASP A 300 17.11 -7.26 -18.28
C ASP A 300 15.70 -6.72 -18.04
N ASP A 301 15.44 -5.48 -18.46
CA ASP A 301 14.18 -4.79 -18.25
C ASP A 301 13.22 -4.94 -19.45
N TYR A 302 13.68 -5.56 -20.55
CA TYR A 302 12.90 -5.81 -21.77
C TYR A 302 12.22 -4.56 -22.36
N GLY A 303 12.85 -3.39 -22.21
CA GLY A 303 12.32 -2.11 -22.69
C GLY A 303 11.38 -1.41 -21.71
N SER A 304 11.06 -2.03 -20.57
CA SER A 304 10.18 -1.43 -19.56
C SER A 304 10.76 -0.14 -18.97
N GLN A 305 12.09 0.04 -18.93
CA GLN A 305 12.71 1.30 -18.53
C GLN A 305 12.38 2.44 -19.50
N ARG A 306 12.36 2.14 -20.81
CA ARG A 306 11.97 3.10 -21.84
C ARG A 306 10.49 3.46 -21.71
N THR A 307 9.61 2.45 -21.62
CA THR A 307 8.16 2.66 -21.41
C THR A 307 7.91 3.52 -20.16
N LEU A 308 8.63 3.26 -19.07
CA LEU A 308 8.50 4.03 -17.83
C LEU A 308 8.97 5.48 -18.00
N ARG A 309 10.06 5.72 -18.74
CA ARG A 309 10.55 7.07 -19.04
C ARG A 309 9.51 7.86 -19.84
N GLU A 310 8.99 7.28 -20.92
CA GLU A 310 7.95 7.88 -21.76
C GLU A 310 6.68 8.21 -20.94
N TYR A 311 6.28 7.29 -20.06
CA TYR A 311 5.14 7.51 -19.17
C TYR A 311 5.38 8.64 -18.14
N TRP A 312 6.58 8.72 -17.56
CA TRP A 312 6.95 9.83 -16.69
C TRP A 312 6.95 11.17 -17.42
N GLU A 313 7.40 11.22 -18.67
CA GLU A 313 7.36 12.43 -19.48
C GLU A 313 5.92 12.93 -19.66
N GLU A 314 4.98 12.03 -19.96
CA GLU A 314 3.56 12.38 -20.06
C GLU A 314 3.01 12.91 -18.73
N LEU A 315 3.32 12.24 -17.61
CA LEU A 315 2.93 12.72 -16.27
C LEU A 315 3.53 14.10 -15.95
N CYS A 316 4.79 14.33 -16.31
CA CYS A 316 5.50 15.59 -16.06
C CYS A 316 5.00 16.75 -16.91
N ARG A 317 4.30 16.50 -18.02
CA ARG A 317 3.69 17.55 -18.86
C ARG A 317 2.44 18.17 -18.27
N GLY A 318 1.73 17.47 -17.38
CA GLY A 318 0.51 18.00 -16.76
C GLY A 318 0.51 18.05 -15.23
N SER A 319 1.59 17.61 -14.57
CA SER A 319 1.63 17.54 -13.12
C SER A 319 2.95 18.04 -12.54
N LEU A 320 2.91 19.18 -11.84
CA LEU A 320 4.02 19.66 -11.02
C LEU A 320 4.40 18.65 -9.93
N PHE A 321 3.42 17.89 -9.43
CA PHE A 321 3.69 16.85 -8.44
C PHE A 321 4.51 15.71 -9.05
N ALA A 322 4.14 15.22 -10.24
CA ALA A 322 4.93 14.22 -10.96
C ALA A 322 6.35 14.73 -11.26
N LYS A 323 6.45 15.95 -11.80
CA LYS A 323 7.75 16.59 -12.12
C LYS A 323 8.63 16.74 -10.89
N SER A 324 8.05 17.00 -9.71
CA SER A 324 8.80 17.05 -8.45
C SER A 324 9.45 15.70 -8.11
N LEU A 325 8.72 14.60 -8.29
CA LEU A 325 9.22 13.25 -8.00
C LEU A 325 10.22 12.77 -9.06
N TRP A 326 9.99 13.14 -10.33
CA TRP A 326 10.91 12.93 -11.43
C TRP A 326 12.29 13.50 -11.13
N ASN A 327 12.35 14.80 -10.81
CA ASN A 327 13.59 15.52 -10.52
C ASN A 327 14.31 14.99 -9.27
N LEU A 328 13.58 14.42 -8.30
CA LEU A 328 14.17 13.93 -7.04
C LEU A 328 14.89 12.59 -7.19
N TYR A 329 14.40 11.70 -8.06
CA TYR A 329 14.89 10.32 -8.10
C TYR A 329 14.70 9.63 -9.45
N ALA A 330 13.53 9.75 -10.09
CA ALA A 330 13.24 8.96 -11.27
C ALA A 330 14.12 9.32 -12.47
N GLU A 331 14.42 10.60 -12.68
CA GLU A 331 15.28 11.04 -13.77
C GLU A 331 16.65 10.37 -13.71
N LYS A 332 17.30 10.41 -12.55
CA LYS A 332 18.62 9.82 -12.36
C LYS A 332 18.58 8.29 -12.43
N THR A 333 17.52 7.69 -11.91
CA THR A 333 17.37 6.22 -11.87
C THR A 333 17.11 5.63 -13.24
N LEU A 334 16.46 6.39 -14.11
CA LEU A 334 16.04 5.93 -15.43
C LEU A 334 16.91 6.45 -16.56
N ARG A 335 17.93 7.28 -16.29
CA ARG A 335 18.97 7.68 -17.25
C ARG A 335 19.84 6.50 -17.60
#